data_AF-C7MSC6-F1
#
_entry.id   AF-C7MSC6-F1
#
_cell.length_a   1.000
_cell.length_b   1.000
_cell.length_c   1.000
_cell.angle_alpha   90.00
_cell.angle_beta   90.00
_cell.angle_gamma   90.00
#
_symmetry.space_group_name_H-M   'P 1'
#
loop_
_entity.id
_entity.type
_entity.pdbx_description
1 polymer ?
#
loop_
_entity_poly.entity_id
_entity_poly.type
_entity_poly.pdbx_seq_one_letter_code
_entity_poly.pdbx_strand_id
1 'polypeptide(L)'
;MTSAPPRSDSRTFARAFSDIRDGFKQPELWGHLAWQDIKQRYRRSVLGPLWITISMGVTALGLGLLYSQLFGASVGTFLPYITTGFIVWNFILGCLTDGTDTFIANEGLIKHLPAPLSVYALRTVWRQCIMFAHNMVIYFIVIAIFWGDITTPDYTLTEDGMSHPGLNWEVLLALPGFALLAINAGWVVLLFGITSTRFRDIPQVVSSLINLLFFMTPIVWTTDILKDKFGDTADWRDWVAELNPLYHFIQVVRAPLIGNAVSWHHYAVVGGITVVGWALALVVMRNYRARVSYWV
;
A
#
# COMPACT_ATOMS: atom_id res chain seq x y z
N MET A 1 12.62 25.28 -49.63
CA MET A 1 12.53 23.93 -49.01
C MET A 1 11.79 24.07 -47.70
N THR A 2 10.49 23.76 -47.68
CA THR A 2 9.69 23.73 -46.45
C THR A 2 10.09 22.47 -45.68
N SER A 3 10.70 22.64 -44.51
CA SER A 3 10.99 21.53 -43.61
C SER A 3 9.67 20.85 -43.22
N ALA A 4 9.64 19.52 -43.23
CA ALA A 4 8.47 18.77 -42.80
C ALA A 4 8.10 19.18 -41.35
N PRO A 5 6.79 19.30 -41.02
CA PRO A 5 6.37 19.63 -39.67
C PRO A 5 6.95 18.61 -38.67
N PRO A 6 7.37 19.04 -37.47
CA PRO A 6 7.96 18.14 -36.49
C PRO A 6 6.98 17.00 -36.16
N ARG A 7 7.47 15.75 -36.22
CA ARG A 7 6.67 14.56 -35.88
C ARG A 7 6.18 14.69 -34.43
N SER A 8 4.89 14.45 -34.19
CA SER A 8 4.33 14.46 -32.84
C SER A 8 4.99 13.37 -31.98
N ASP A 9 5.78 13.79 -31.00
CA ASP A 9 6.45 12.92 -30.03
C ASP A 9 5.55 12.59 -28.83
N SER A 10 4.25 12.93 -28.91
CA SER A 10 3.31 12.78 -27.80
C SER A 10 3.07 11.33 -27.38
N ARG A 11 3.26 10.36 -28.29
CA ARG A 11 3.00 8.92 -28.08
C ARG A 11 4.25 8.04 -28.09
N THR A 12 5.34 8.51 -27.50
CA THR A 12 6.60 7.77 -27.42
C THR A 12 6.94 7.32 -26.00
N PHE A 13 7.61 6.17 -25.91
CA PHE A 13 8.13 5.69 -24.63
C PHE A 13 9.19 6.64 -24.05
N ALA A 14 10.02 7.25 -24.91
CA ALA A 14 11.02 8.23 -24.48
C ALA A 14 10.40 9.37 -23.66
N ARG A 15 9.22 9.89 -24.08
CA ARG A 15 8.48 10.91 -23.32
C ARG A 15 7.86 10.38 -22.03
N ALA A 16 7.34 9.15 -22.03
CA ALA A 16 6.82 8.52 -20.82
C ALA A 16 7.92 8.36 -19.75
N PHE A 17 9.10 7.85 -20.16
CA PHE A 17 10.26 7.75 -19.28
C PHE A 17 10.80 9.12 -18.85
N SER A 18 10.81 10.12 -19.75
CA SER A 18 11.18 11.48 -19.39
C SER A 18 10.25 12.05 -18.31
N ASP A 19 8.93 11.90 -18.44
CA ASP A 19 7.98 12.40 -17.45
C ASP A 19 8.23 11.81 -16.06
N ILE A 20 8.42 10.49 -15.99
CA ILE A 20 8.75 9.79 -14.74
C ILE A 20 10.07 10.33 -14.16
N ARG A 21 11.14 10.34 -14.96
CA ARG A 21 12.45 10.83 -14.54
C ARG A 21 12.40 12.29 -14.08
N ASP A 22 11.71 13.14 -14.81
CA ASP A 22 11.61 14.58 -14.54
C ASP A 22 10.74 14.84 -13.29
N GLY A 23 9.76 13.97 -13.00
CA GLY A 23 9.02 13.96 -11.73
C GLY A 23 9.88 13.53 -10.54
N PHE A 24 10.67 12.47 -10.68
CA PHE A 24 11.61 12.02 -9.64
C PHE A 24 12.68 13.07 -9.31
N LYS A 25 13.04 13.93 -10.27
CA LYS A 25 13.98 15.05 -10.07
C LYS A 25 13.39 16.22 -9.28
N GLN A 26 12.12 16.18 -8.88
CA GLN A 26 11.45 17.29 -8.17
C GLN A 26 10.96 16.92 -6.75
N PRO A 27 11.82 16.36 -5.88
CA PRO A 27 11.41 15.91 -4.54
C PRO A 27 10.84 17.00 -3.64
N GLU A 28 11.38 18.21 -3.75
CA GLU A 28 10.89 19.36 -3.00
C GLU A 28 9.45 19.71 -3.37
N LEU A 29 9.10 19.63 -4.67
CA LEU A 29 7.76 19.96 -5.14
C LEU A 29 6.73 18.93 -4.69
N TRP A 30 6.89 17.66 -5.06
CA TRP A 30 5.90 16.63 -4.70
C TRP A 30 5.88 16.39 -3.20
N GLY A 31 7.02 16.51 -2.51
CA GLY A 31 7.12 16.38 -1.06
C GLY A 31 6.37 17.50 -0.32
N HIS A 32 6.58 18.76 -0.73
CA HIS A 32 5.87 19.89 -0.16
C HIS A 32 4.36 19.81 -0.42
N LEU A 33 3.96 19.50 -1.64
CA LEU A 33 2.54 19.37 -2.02
C LEU A 33 1.82 18.29 -1.22
N ALA A 34 2.47 17.16 -0.96
CA ALA A 34 1.95 16.06 -0.16
C ALA A 34 1.86 16.42 1.33
N TRP A 35 2.85 17.14 1.85
CA TRP A 35 2.82 17.67 3.22
C TRP A 35 1.68 18.68 3.41
N GLN A 36 1.47 19.55 2.41
CA GLN A 36 0.35 20.50 2.40
C GLN A 36 -1.00 19.78 2.37
N ASP A 37 -1.15 18.67 1.63
CA ASP A 37 -2.41 17.90 1.65
C ASP A 37 -2.80 17.46 3.06
N ILE A 38 -1.82 16.94 3.83
CA ILE A 38 -2.06 16.50 5.20
C ILE A 38 -2.40 17.70 6.08
N LYS A 39 -1.61 18.78 6.02
CA LYS A 39 -1.88 20.00 6.80
C LYS A 39 -3.25 20.59 6.49
N GLN A 40 -3.65 20.61 5.22
CA GLN A 40 -4.95 21.12 4.80
C GLN A 40 -6.09 20.24 5.32
N ARG A 41 -5.95 18.91 5.24
CA ARG A 41 -6.92 17.94 5.79
C ARG A 41 -7.17 18.16 7.28
N TYR A 42 -6.14 18.54 8.05
CA TYR A 42 -6.23 18.74 9.50
C TYR A 42 -6.20 20.21 9.95
N ARG A 43 -6.37 21.19 9.03
CA ARG A 43 -6.15 22.63 9.30
C ARG A 43 -6.98 23.20 10.47
N ARG A 44 -8.17 22.66 10.72
CA ARG A 44 -9.09 23.10 11.78
C ARG A 44 -9.24 22.07 12.91
N SER A 45 -8.36 21.07 12.95
CA SER A 45 -8.38 20.04 13.99
C SER A 45 -7.50 20.44 15.15
N VAL A 46 -8.01 20.30 16.38
CA VAL A 46 -7.27 20.58 17.62
C VAL A 46 -6.07 19.65 17.77
N LEU A 47 -6.25 18.34 17.50
CA LEU A 47 -5.19 17.34 17.61
C LEU A 47 -4.30 17.28 16.35
N GLY A 48 -4.74 17.88 15.24
CA GLY A 48 -3.98 17.87 13.99
C GLY A 48 -3.77 16.45 13.41
N PRO A 49 -2.62 16.17 12.77
CA PRO A 49 -2.29 14.87 12.19
C PRO A 49 -2.23 13.70 13.17
N LEU A 50 -2.17 13.93 14.49
CA LEU A 50 -2.19 12.86 15.50
C LEU A 50 -3.45 11.99 15.41
N TRP A 51 -4.53 12.51 14.83
CA TRP A 51 -5.72 11.72 14.52
C TRP A 51 -5.43 10.48 13.66
N ILE A 52 -4.46 10.54 12.75
CA ILE A 52 -4.06 9.40 11.91
C ILE A 52 -3.68 8.22 12.82
N THR A 53 -2.75 8.49 13.75
CA THR A 53 -2.23 7.51 14.71
C THR A 53 -3.31 7.06 15.70
N ILE A 54 -4.13 7.99 16.23
CA ILE A 54 -5.21 7.64 17.17
C ILE A 54 -6.23 6.72 16.50
N SER A 55 -6.67 7.05 15.28
CA SER A 55 -7.62 6.22 14.55
C SER A 55 -7.07 4.81 14.29
N MET A 56 -5.81 4.69 13.87
CA MET A 56 -5.16 3.39 13.71
C MET A 56 -5.11 2.62 15.04
N GLY A 57 -4.74 3.28 16.13
CA GLY A 57 -4.69 2.66 17.46
C GLY A 57 -6.04 2.15 17.93
N VAL A 58 -7.10 2.95 17.76
CA VAL A 58 -8.48 2.56 18.12
C VAL A 58 -8.97 1.38 17.26
N THR A 59 -8.74 1.42 15.94
CA THR A 59 -9.14 0.32 15.04
C THR A 59 -8.38 -0.97 15.37
N ALA A 60 -7.06 -0.89 15.52
CA ALA A 60 -6.22 -2.04 15.82
C ALA A 60 -6.56 -2.64 17.19
N LEU A 61 -6.76 -1.81 18.22
CA LEU A 61 -7.16 -2.25 19.56
C LEU A 61 -8.54 -2.88 19.55
N GLY A 62 -9.54 -2.19 19.00
CA GLY A 62 -10.93 -2.66 19.00
C GLY A 62 -11.09 -3.97 18.24
N LEU A 63 -10.54 -4.05 17.02
CA LEU A 63 -10.64 -5.26 16.20
C LEU A 63 -9.70 -6.37 16.71
N GLY A 64 -8.49 -6.04 17.14
CA GLY A 64 -7.56 -7.02 17.67
C GLY A 64 -8.09 -7.69 18.95
N LEU A 65 -8.72 -6.94 19.85
CA LEU A 65 -9.40 -7.51 21.02
C LEU A 65 -10.63 -8.34 20.61
N LEU A 66 -11.46 -7.84 19.71
CA LEU A 66 -12.64 -8.58 19.25
C LEU A 66 -12.27 -9.94 18.63
N TYR A 67 -11.32 -9.94 17.70
CA TYR A 67 -10.95 -11.14 16.95
C TYR A 67 -10.07 -12.10 17.76
N SER A 68 -9.23 -11.62 18.67
CA SER A 68 -8.52 -12.52 19.60
C SER A 68 -9.49 -13.33 20.44
N GLN A 69 -10.54 -12.71 20.98
CA GLN A 69 -11.60 -13.40 21.71
C GLN A 69 -12.40 -14.37 20.82
N LEU A 70 -12.72 -13.97 19.58
CA LEU A 70 -13.46 -14.82 18.64
C LEU A 70 -12.67 -16.08 18.22
N PHE A 71 -11.35 -15.95 18.11
CA PHE A 71 -10.47 -17.03 17.65
C PHE A 71 -9.77 -17.78 18.79
N GLY A 72 -9.97 -17.39 20.05
CA GLY A 72 -9.24 -17.99 21.18
C GLY A 72 -7.73 -17.71 21.13
N ALA A 73 -7.31 -16.64 20.44
CA ALA A 73 -5.91 -16.29 20.28
C ALA A 73 -5.42 -15.40 21.43
N SER A 74 -4.14 -15.50 21.78
CA SER A 74 -3.56 -14.61 22.79
C SER A 74 -3.55 -13.17 22.27
N VAL A 75 -4.00 -12.21 23.09
CA VAL A 75 -3.98 -10.79 22.70
C VAL A 75 -2.55 -10.34 22.41
N GLY A 76 -1.57 -10.84 23.16
CA GLY A 76 -0.17 -10.44 23.05
C GLY A 76 0.48 -10.80 21.73
N THR A 77 0.10 -11.92 21.11
CA THR A 77 0.61 -12.33 19.79
C THR A 77 -0.28 -11.86 18.64
N PHE A 78 -1.60 -11.76 18.88
CA PHE A 78 -2.57 -11.44 17.84
C PHE A 78 -2.72 -9.93 17.57
N LEU A 79 -2.63 -9.08 18.59
CA LEU A 79 -2.72 -7.62 18.42
C LEU A 79 -1.60 -7.06 17.50
N PRO A 80 -0.32 -7.45 17.66
CA PRO A 80 0.76 -7.07 16.75
C PRO A 80 0.54 -7.54 15.31
N TYR A 81 0.04 -8.77 15.13
CA TYR A 81 -0.30 -9.32 13.82
C TYR A 81 -1.37 -8.48 13.10
N ILE A 82 -2.48 -8.19 13.79
CA ILE A 82 -3.57 -7.36 13.28
C ILE A 82 -3.09 -5.94 13.00
N THR A 83 -2.33 -5.35 13.91
CA THR A 83 -1.84 -3.97 13.82
C THR A 83 -0.97 -3.81 12.58
N THR A 84 0.04 -4.65 12.41
CA THR A 84 0.93 -4.61 11.24
C THR A 84 0.16 -4.85 9.93
N GLY A 85 -0.77 -5.82 9.93
CA GLY A 85 -1.66 -6.07 8.79
C GLY A 85 -2.47 -4.83 8.39
N PHE A 86 -3.10 -4.15 9.35
CA PHE A 86 -3.87 -2.93 9.08
C PHE A 86 -3.02 -1.76 8.61
N ILE A 87 -1.81 -1.58 9.16
CA ILE A 87 -0.93 -0.49 8.75
C ILE A 87 -0.55 -0.65 7.27
N VAL A 88 -0.14 -1.86 6.86
CA VAL A 88 0.22 -2.14 5.47
C VAL A 88 -1.01 -2.08 4.55
N TRP A 89 -2.14 -2.63 4.98
CA TRP A 89 -3.38 -2.55 4.24
C TRP A 89 -3.83 -1.12 3.98
N ASN A 90 -3.79 -0.25 5.00
CA ASN A 90 -4.21 1.14 4.84
C ASN A 90 -3.32 1.92 3.85
N PHE A 91 -2.04 1.60 3.78
CA PHE A 91 -1.17 2.15 2.73
C PHE A 91 -1.64 1.71 1.34
N ILE A 92 -1.88 0.42 1.15
CA ILE A 92 -2.35 -0.13 -0.13
C ILE A 92 -3.70 0.48 -0.53
N LEU A 93 -4.67 0.48 0.39
CA LEU A 93 -5.98 1.07 0.23
C LEU A 93 -5.85 2.54 -0.19
N GLY A 94 -5.09 3.33 0.56
CA GLY A 94 -4.87 4.75 0.27
C GLY A 94 -4.21 4.99 -1.09
N CYS A 95 -3.22 4.19 -1.49
CA CYS A 95 -2.60 4.30 -2.81
C CYS A 95 -3.55 3.97 -3.95
N LEU A 96 -4.48 3.03 -3.77
CA LEU A 96 -5.47 2.69 -4.79
C LEU A 96 -6.58 3.74 -4.86
N THR A 97 -7.19 4.10 -3.74
CA THR A 97 -8.35 5.03 -3.70
C THR A 97 -7.93 6.47 -3.99
N ASP A 98 -6.90 6.98 -3.32
CA ASP A 98 -6.42 8.32 -3.62
C ASP A 98 -5.67 8.34 -4.97
N GLY A 99 -5.20 7.18 -5.43
CA GLY A 99 -4.57 7.02 -6.73
C GLY A 99 -5.56 7.20 -7.87
N THR A 100 -6.76 6.63 -7.77
CA THR A 100 -7.82 6.82 -8.77
C THR A 100 -8.26 8.28 -8.89
N ASP A 101 -8.23 9.04 -7.79
CA ASP A 101 -8.69 10.43 -7.77
C ASP A 101 -7.58 11.45 -8.00
N THR A 102 -6.31 11.04 -8.04
CA THR A 102 -5.16 11.95 -7.99
C THR A 102 -5.21 13.04 -9.07
N PHE A 103 -5.45 12.69 -10.32
CA PHE A 103 -5.43 13.69 -11.41
C PHE A 103 -6.73 14.48 -11.47
N ILE A 104 -7.87 13.86 -11.14
CA ILE A 104 -9.18 14.52 -11.12
C ILE A 104 -9.19 15.62 -10.05
N ALA A 105 -8.75 15.30 -8.83
CA ALA A 105 -8.69 16.26 -7.73
C ALA A 105 -7.67 17.39 -7.97
N ASN A 106 -6.73 17.21 -8.88
CA ASN A 106 -5.68 18.18 -9.21
C ASN A 106 -5.89 18.88 -10.57
N GLU A 107 -7.11 18.85 -11.14
CA GLU A 107 -7.45 19.47 -12.43
C GLU A 107 -6.93 20.90 -12.56
N GLY A 108 -7.21 21.76 -11.57
CA GLY A 108 -6.78 23.16 -11.59
C GLY A 108 -5.26 23.32 -11.66
N LEU A 109 -4.51 22.48 -10.93
CA LEU A 109 -3.05 22.51 -10.97
C LEU A 109 -2.52 21.99 -12.32
N ILE A 110 -3.11 20.93 -12.86
CA ILE A 110 -2.69 20.33 -14.14
C ILE A 110 -2.91 21.29 -15.31
N LYS A 111 -3.99 22.10 -15.26
CA LYS A 111 -4.30 23.08 -16.31
C LYS A 111 -3.44 24.34 -16.25
N HIS A 112 -2.86 24.67 -15.08
CA HIS A 112 -2.14 25.93 -14.87
C HIS A 112 -0.63 25.78 -14.63
N LEU A 113 -0.17 24.61 -14.17
CA LEU A 113 1.24 24.35 -13.89
C LEU A 113 1.78 23.32 -14.89
N PRO A 114 2.84 23.63 -15.66
CA PRO A 114 3.45 22.68 -16.59
C PRO A 114 4.35 21.68 -15.83
N ALA A 115 3.78 20.87 -14.95
CA ALA A 115 4.47 19.82 -14.21
C ALA A 115 4.30 18.44 -14.88
N PRO A 116 5.31 17.55 -14.82
CA PRO A 116 5.14 16.15 -15.22
C PRO A 116 3.99 15.49 -14.45
N LEU A 117 3.21 14.61 -15.10
CA LEU A 117 2.10 13.92 -14.43
C LEU A 117 2.62 13.07 -13.26
N SER A 118 3.82 12.52 -13.40
CA SER A 118 4.48 11.73 -12.35
C SER A 118 4.68 12.51 -11.05
N VAL A 119 4.72 13.85 -11.06
CA VAL A 119 4.78 14.68 -9.83
C VAL A 119 3.53 14.48 -8.98
N TYR A 120 2.34 14.46 -9.58
CA TYR A 120 1.09 14.25 -8.85
C TYR A 120 0.94 12.81 -8.36
N ALA A 121 1.44 11.83 -9.13
CA ALA A 121 1.50 10.46 -8.68
C ALA A 121 2.44 10.29 -7.47
N LEU A 122 3.66 10.83 -7.56
CA LEU A 122 4.64 10.81 -6.46
C LEU A 122 4.15 11.58 -5.24
N ARG A 123 3.42 12.70 -5.43
CA ARG A 123 2.73 13.42 -4.35
C ARG A 123 1.77 12.50 -3.59
N THR A 124 0.92 11.75 -4.30
CA THR A 124 -0.01 10.80 -3.66
C THR A 124 0.75 9.70 -2.92
N VAL A 125 1.73 9.07 -3.56
CA VAL A 125 2.53 8.01 -2.93
C VAL A 125 3.24 8.52 -1.68
N TRP A 126 3.88 9.70 -1.75
CA TRP A 126 4.57 10.29 -0.61
C TRP A 126 3.63 10.64 0.54
N ARG A 127 2.44 11.17 0.23
CA ARG A 127 1.40 11.40 1.24
C ARG A 127 1.03 10.10 1.97
N GLN A 128 0.87 9.00 1.24
CA GLN A 128 0.60 7.68 1.83
C GLN A 128 1.79 7.15 2.63
N CYS A 129 3.03 7.41 2.19
CA CYS A 129 4.22 7.08 2.99
C CYS A 129 4.24 7.84 4.33
N ILE A 130 3.86 9.12 4.33
CA ILE A 130 3.75 9.91 5.57
C ILE A 130 2.66 9.31 6.49
N MET A 131 1.51 8.93 5.94
CA MET A 131 0.43 8.28 6.71
C MET A 131 0.88 6.94 7.30
N PHE A 132 1.57 6.11 6.50
CA PHE A 132 2.18 4.87 6.98
C PHE A 132 3.17 5.13 8.11
N ALA A 133 4.07 6.11 7.97
CA ALA A 133 5.03 6.47 9.02
C ALA A 133 4.35 6.93 10.32
N HIS A 134 3.24 7.68 10.26
CA HIS A 134 2.45 8.05 11.43
C HIS A 134 1.78 6.83 12.08
N ASN A 135 1.31 5.89 11.27
CA ASN A 135 0.69 4.66 11.74
C ASN A 135 1.70 3.70 12.37
N MET A 136 2.96 3.70 11.90
CA MET A 136 4.04 2.91 12.51
C MET A 136 4.31 3.27 13.98
N VAL A 137 3.92 4.48 14.43
CA VAL A 137 3.98 4.83 15.86
C VAL A 137 3.16 3.86 16.71
N ILE A 138 1.98 3.43 16.25
CA ILE A 138 1.15 2.43 16.95
C ILE A 138 1.85 1.08 16.99
N TYR A 139 2.49 0.67 15.90
CA TYR A 139 3.27 -0.57 15.89
C TYR A 139 4.36 -0.58 16.96
N PHE A 140 5.13 0.52 17.10
CA PHE A 140 6.16 0.62 18.14
C PHE A 140 5.56 0.57 19.56
N ILE A 141 4.39 1.19 19.78
CA ILE A 141 3.69 1.12 21.07
C ILE A 141 3.24 -0.32 21.36
N VAL A 142 2.66 -1.00 20.38
CA VAL A 142 2.19 -2.39 20.53
C VAL A 142 3.36 -3.33 20.84
N ILE A 143 4.48 -3.21 20.13
CA ILE A 143 5.68 -4.00 20.43
C ILE A 143 6.27 -3.67 21.80
N ALA A 144 6.27 -2.41 22.22
CA ALA A 144 6.78 -2.05 23.55
C ALA A 144 5.94 -2.67 24.68
N ILE A 145 4.63 -2.81 24.48
CA ILE A 145 3.71 -3.43 25.46
C ILE A 145 3.83 -4.95 25.46
N PHE A 146 3.87 -5.57 24.28
CA PHE A 146 3.84 -7.04 24.12
C PHE A 146 5.21 -7.62 23.76
N TRP A 147 6.29 -6.95 24.17
CA TRP A 147 7.66 -7.35 23.85
C TRP A 147 7.94 -8.80 24.25
N GLY A 148 7.53 -9.20 25.47
CA GLY A 148 7.74 -10.56 25.97
C GLY A 148 7.06 -11.63 25.09
N ASP A 149 5.84 -11.37 24.65
CA ASP A 149 5.03 -12.36 23.93
C ASP A 149 5.52 -12.60 22.50
N ILE A 150 6.10 -11.58 21.84
CA ILE A 150 6.53 -11.65 20.42
C ILE A 150 8.04 -11.93 20.30
N THR A 151 8.83 -11.63 21.34
CA THR A 151 10.28 -11.88 21.31
C THR A 151 10.62 -13.31 21.73
N THR A 152 9.69 -14.01 22.39
CA THR A 152 9.91 -15.39 22.80
C THR A 152 10.02 -16.29 21.55
N PRO A 153 11.13 -17.05 21.41
CA PRO A 153 11.23 -18.03 20.32
C PRO A 153 10.09 -19.04 20.39
N ASP A 154 9.61 -19.45 19.23
CA ASP A 154 8.52 -20.41 19.05
C ASP A 154 7.15 -19.94 19.55
N TYR A 155 6.92 -18.62 19.62
CA TYR A 155 5.59 -18.09 19.92
C TYR A 155 4.60 -18.52 18.83
N THR A 156 3.36 -18.80 19.21
CA THR A 156 2.29 -19.17 18.28
C THR A 156 1.18 -18.11 18.27
N LEU A 157 0.54 -17.93 17.11
CA LEU A 157 -0.63 -17.06 16.99
C LEU A 157 -1.91 -17.73 17.50
N THR A 158 -1.97 -19.06 17.44
CA THR A 158 -3.06 -19.93 17.91
C THR A 158 -2.49 -21.15 18.65
N GLU A 159 -3.30 -21.82 19.48
CA GLU A 159 -2.85 -22.97 20.29
C GLU A 159 -2.18 -24.07 19.45
N ASP A 160 -2.75 -24.40 18.28
CA ASP A 160 -2.22 -25.38 17.31
C ASP A 160 -1.51 -24.71 16.10
N GLY A 161 -1.10 -23.44 16.24
CA GLY A 161 -0.50 -22.65 15.15
C GLY A 161 0.96 -22.96 14.85
N MET A 162 1.47 -22.44 13.73
CA MET A 162 2.89 -22.52 13.40
C MET A 162 3.74 -21.73 14.42
N SER A 163 4.83 -22.33 14.89
CA SER A 163 5.81 -21.67 15.75
C SER A 163 6.57 -20.59 14.96
N HIS A 164 6.69 -19.42 15.56
CA HIS A 164 7.37 -18.28 14.98
C HIS A 164 8.69 -18.00 15.69
N PRO A 165 9.77 -17.66 14.95
CA PRO A 165 11.11 -17.54 15.54
C PRO A 165 11.28 -16.33 16.47
N GLY A 166 10.29 -15.45 16.56
CA GLY A 166 10.32 -14.26 17.40
C GLY A 166 11.05 -13.07 16.78
N LEU A 167 10.94 -11.91 17.41
CA LEU A 167 11.61 -10.69 16.95
C LEU A 167 13.14 -10.88 16.84
N ASN A 168 13.64 -10.78 15.63
CA ASN A 168 15.05 -10.95 15.29
C ASN A 168 15.52 -9.79 14.38
N TRP A 169 16.75 -9.88 13.86
CA TRP A 169 17.30 -8.84 12.98
C TRP A 169 16.61 -8.74 11.61
N GLU A 170 15.73 -9.68 11.27
CA GLU A 170 14.94 -9.67 10.04
C GLU A 170 13.93 -8.54 10.01
N VAL A 171 13.58 -7.90 11.14
CA VAL A 171 12.77 -6.67 11.16
C VAL A 171 13.31 -5.62 10.17
N LEU A 172 14.63 -5.59 9.93
CA LEU A 172 15.23 -4.71 8.93
C LEU A 172 14.80 -5.00 7.49
N LEU A 173 14.39 -6.22 7.16
CA LEU A 173 13.82 -6.61 5.86
C LEU A 173 12.45 -5.99 5.60
N ALA A 174 11.77 -5.46 6.63
CA ALA A 174 10.55 -4.68 6.44
C ALA A 174 10.81 -3.39 5.65
N LEU A 175 12.02 -2.81 5.76
CA LEU A 175 12.40 -1.59 5.03
C LEU A 175 12.48 -1.82 3.50
N PRO A 176 13.24 -2.80 2.96
CA PRO A 176 13.20 -3.11 1.54
C PRO A 176 11.84 -3.65 1.09
N GLY A 177 11.11 -4.38 1.95
CA GLY A 177 9.73 -4.78 1.68
C GLY A 177 8.80 -3.57 1.46
N PHE A 178 8.89 -2.57 2.33
CA PHE A 178 8.11 -1.33 2.21
C PHE A 178 8.55 -0.49 1.01
N ALA A 179 9.85 -0.41 0.73
CA ALA A 179 10.35 0.27 -0.46
C ALA A 179 9.78 -0.36 -1.74
N LEU A 180 9.72 -1.69 -1.80
CA LEU A 180 9.09 -2.42 -2.90
C LEU A 180 7.59 -2.13 -2.99
N LEU A 181 6.89 -2.06 -1.86
CA LEU A 181 5.47 -1.66 -1.80
C LEU A 181 5.26 -0.24 -2.33
N ALA A 182 6.10 0.73 -1.94
CA ALA A 182 6.04 2.11 -2.41
C ALA A 182 6.35 2.24 -3.91
N ILE A 183 7.28 1.44 -4.43
CA ILE A 183 7.55 1.35 -5.88
C ILE A 183 6.31 0.84 -6.63
N ASN A 184 5.59 -0.12 -6.06
CA ASN A 184 4.36 -0.62 -6.66
C ASN A 184 3.22 0.41 -6.61
N ALA A 185 3.11 1.16 -5.52
CA ALA A 185 2.16 2.26 -5.42
C ALA A 185 2.35 3.29 -6.56
N GLY A 186 3.58 3.51 -7.03
CA GLY A 186 3.88 4.40 -8.15
C GLY A 186 3.14 4.02 -9.44
N TRP A 187 3.26 2.77 -9.88
CA TRP A 187 2.57 2.32 -11.10
C TRP A 187 1.07 2.21 -10.90
N VAL A 188 0.60 1.82 -9.71
CA VAL A 188 -0.83 1.76 -9.37
C VAL A 188 -1.47 3.12 -9.53
N VAL A 189 -0.90 4.16 -8.90
CA VAL A 189 -1.42 5.53 -8.95
C VAL A 189 -1.41 6.08 -10.37
N LEU A 190 -0.34 5.84 -11.14
CA LEU A 190 -0.28 6.25 -12.54
C LEU A 190 -1.32 5.55 -13.41
N LEU A 191 -1.43 4.23 -13.29
CA LEU A 191 -2.32 3.41 -14.09
C LEU A 191 -3.79 3.76 -13.82
N PHE A 192 -4.20 3.65 -12.56
CA PHE A 192 -5.58 3.89 -12.16
C PHE A 192 -5.94 5.38 -12.26
N GLY A 193 -5.05 6.28 -11.83
CA GLY A 193 -5.30 7.72 -11.94
C GLY A 193 -5.56 8.16 -13.39
N ILE A 194 -4.69 7.77 -14.34
CA ILE A 194 -4.87 8.16 -15.75
C ILE A 194 -6.16 7.55 -16.30
N THR A 195 -6.44 6.29 -15.97
CA THR A 195 -7.65 5.60 -16.44
C THR A 195 -8.92 6.27 -15.89
N SER A 196 -8.92 6.70 -14.63
CA SER A 196 -10.04 7.41 -14.01
C SER A 196 -10.32 8.77 -14.64
N THR A 197 -9.31 9.48 -15.14
CA THR A 197 -9.57 10.73 -15.88
C THR A 197 -10.41 10.49 -17.14
N ARG A 198 -10.22 9.34 -17.80
CA ARG A 198 -11.01 8.95 -18.97
C ARG A 198 -12.38 8.39 -18.59
N PHE A 199 -12.44 7.61 -17.51
CA PHE A 199 -13.61 6.87 -17.04
C PHE A 199 -13.90 7.21 -15.58
N ARG A 200 -14.87 8.11 -15.35
CA ARG A 200 -15.17 8.64 -14.00
C ARG A 200 -15.81 7.63 -13.03
N ASP A 201 -16.19 6.45 -13.50
CA ASP A 201 -16.75 5.38 -12.65
C ASP A 201 -15.65 4.52 -11.99
N ILE A 202 -14.41 4.59 -12.49
CA ILE A 202 -13.30 3.77 -11.98
C ILE A 202 -13.04 3.97 -10.47
N PRO A 203 -13.04 5.20 -9.91
CA PRO A 203 -12.89 5.38 -8.46
C PRO A 203 -13.92 4.59 -7.63
N GLN A 204 -15.19 4.61 -8.03
CA GLN A 204 -16.26 3.89 -7.34
C GLN A 204 -16.10 2.37 -7.46
N VAL A 205 -15.75 1.89 -8.66
CA VAL A 205 -15.49 0.46 -8.91
C VAL A 205 -14.31 -0.02 -8.08
N VAL A 206 -13.20 0.72 -8.08
CA VAL A 206 -11.99 0.39 -7.31
C VAL A 206 -12.28 0.38 -5.81
N SER A 207 -12.99 1.39 -5.29
CA SER A 207 -13.41 1.44 -3.88
C SER A 207 -14.24 0.20 -3.48
N SER A 208 -15.21 -0.18 -4.31
CA SER A 208 -16.06 -1.35 -4.07
C SER A 208 -15.26 -2.66 -4.11
N LEU A 209 -14.37 -2.81 -5.08
CA LEU A 209 -13.51 -4.00 -5.20
C LEU A 209 -12.55 -4.14 -4.02
N ILE A 210 -11.94 -3.05 -3.56
CA ILE A 210 -10.98 -3.12 -2.45
C ILE A 210 -11.67 -3.50 -1.14
N ASN A 211 -12.90 -3.02 -0.92
CA ASN A 211 -13.69 -3.46 0.23
C ASN A 211 -13.91 -4.98 0.23
N LEU A 212 -14.16 -5.58 -0.94
CA LEU A 212 -14.27 -7.04 -1.06
C LEU A 212 -12.91 -7.72 -0.85
N LEU A 213 -11.85 -7.18 -1.46
CA LEU A 213 -10.49 -7.73 -1.37
C LEU A 213 -9.93 -7.69 0.05
N PHE A 214 -10.39 -6.75 0.89
CA PHE A 214 -10.05 -6.73 2.32
C PHE A 214 -10.39 -8.07 3.00
N PHE A 215 -11.61 -8.57 2.78
CA PHE A 215 -12.06 -9.82 3.40
C PHE A 215 -11.38 -11.05 2.79
N MET A 216 -11.03 -10.99 1.50
CA MET A 216 -10.30 -12.05 0.80
C MET A 216 -8.81 -12.11 1.15
N THR A 217 -8.27 -11.08 1.80
CA THR A 217 -6.85 -11.01 2.18
C THR A 217 -6.70 -11.36 3.66
N PRO A 218 -5.75 -12.23 4.05
CA PRO A 218 -5.53 -12.60 5.45
C PRO A 218 -4.87 -11.46 6.24
N ILE A 219 -5.66 -10.43 6.51
CA ILE A 219 -5.30 -9.27 7.33
C ILE A 219 -5.74 -9.53 8.77
N VAL A 220 -7.00 -9.96 8.92
CA VAL A 220 -7.67 -10.20 10.20
C VAL A 220 -7.60 -11.66 10.63
N TRP A 221 -7.42 -12.56 9.67
CA TRP A 221 -7.29 -13.98 9.90
C TRP A 221 -5.91 -14.45 9.43
N THR A 222 -5.47 -15.61 9.93
CA THR A 222 -4.24 -16.31 9.54
C THR A 222 -4.61 -17.62 8.85
N THR A 223 -3.67 -18.17 8.08
CA THR A 223 -3.76 -19.55 7.58
C THR A 223 -3.79 -20.56 8.74
N ASP A 224 -3.16 -20.24 9.86
CA ASP A 224 -3.14 -21.09 11.06
C ASP A 224 -4.55 -21.25 11.66
N ILE A 225 -5.32 -20.16 11.75
CA ILE A 225 -6.72 -20.19 12.21
C ILE A 225 -7.59 -21.04 11.28
N LEU A 226 -7.32 -21.03 9.97
CA LEU A 226 -8.05 -21.86 9.01
C LEU A 226 -7.75 -23.35 9.20
N LYS A 227 -6.49 -23.70 9.47
CA LYS A 227 -6.07 -25.09 9.73
C LYS A 227 -6.66 -25.61 11.04
N ASP A 228 -6.57 -24.81 12.10
CA ASP A 228 -7.15 -25.11 13.41
C ASP A 228 -8.66 -25.37 13.33
N LYS A 229 -9.42 -24.47 12.68
CA LYS A 229 -10.89 -24.59 12.64
C LYS A 229 -11.44 -25.62 11.65
N PHE A 230 -10.69 -25.98 10.59
CA PHE A 230 -11.22 -26.78 9.49
C PHE A 230 -10.38 -28.02 9.14
N GLY A 231 -9.32 -28.31 9.90
CA GLY A 231 -8.46 -29.48 9.73
C GLY A 231 -7.61 -29.47 8.45
N ASP A 232 -6.86 -30.56 8.23
CA ASP A 232 -5.90 -30.75 7.13
C ASP A 232 -6.53 -30.79 5.72
N THR A 233 -7.86 -30.67 5.60
CA THR A 233 -8.56 -30.45 4.32
C THR A 233 -8.41 -29.02 3.75
N ALA A 234 -7.52 -28.22 4.34
CA ALA A 234 -7.29 -26.80 4.02
C ALA A 234 -6.40 -26.52 2.80
N ASP A 235 -5.93 -27.54 2.07
CA ASP A 235 -5.04 -27.39 0.90
C ASP A 235 -5.52 -26.34 -0.11
N TRP A 236 -6.82 -26.33 -0.44
CA TRP A 236 -7.36 -25.38 -1.43
C TRP A 236 -7.50 -23.95 -0.88
N ARG A 237 -7.64 -23.77 0.43
CA ARG A 237 -7.83 -22.45 1.05
C ARG A 237 -6.52 -21.71 1.21
N ASP A 238 -5.47 -22.43 1.59
CA ASP A 238 -4.10 -21.92 1.57
C ASP A 238 -3.71 -21.50 0.15
N TRP A 239 -4.05 -22.32 -0.86
CA TRP A 239 -3.87 -21.97 -2.27
C TRP A 239 -4.66 -20.72 -2.70
N VAL A 240 -5.90 -20.56 -2.24
CA VAL A 240 -6.71 -19.37 -2.55
C VAL A 240 -6.14 -18.12 -1.88
N ALA A 241 -5.62 -18.23 -0.66
CA ALA A 241 -4.94 -17.13 0.03
C ALA A 241 -3.63 -16.75 -0.68
N GLU A 242 -2.86 -17.74 -1.15
CA GLU A 242 -1.64 -17.54 -1.92
C GLU A 242 -1.89 -17.00 -3.33
N LEU A 243 -3.04 -17.30 -3.94
CA LEU A 243 -3.39 -16.76 -5.26
C LEU A 243 -3.69 -15.24 -5.20
N ASN A 244 -3.97 -14.69 -4.02
CA ASN A 244 -4.27 -13.28 -3.84
C ASN A 244 -2.97 -12.43 -3.87
N PRO A 245 -2.76 -11.56 -4.87
CA PRO A 245 -1.55 -10.75 -4.97
C PRO A 245 -1.33 -9.83 -3.75
N LEU A 246 -2.42 -9.35 -3.14
CA LEU A 246 -2.38 -8.43 -2.00
C LEU A 246 -1.84 -9.10 -0.74
N TYR A 247 -2.01 -10.42 -0.63
CA TYR A 247 -1.42 -11.19 0.45
C TYR A 247 0.10 -11.06 0.45
N HIS A 248 0.74 -11.25 -0.71
CA HIS A 248 2.19 -11.16 -0.82
C HIS A 248 2.71 -9.75 -0.53
N PHE A 249 1.99 -8.71 -0.97
CA PHE A 249 2.32 -7.32 -0.65
C PHE A 249 2.30 -7.04 0.86
N ILE A 250 1.35 -7.63 1.58
CA ILE A 250 1.29 -7.50 3.04
C ILE A 250 2.43 -8.29 3.68
N GLN A 251 2.68 -9.52 3.23
CA GLN A 251 3.68 -10.38 3.88
C GLN A 251 5.11 -9.87 3.80
N VAL A 252 5.52 -9.25 2.69
CA VAL A 252 6.90 -8.71 2.55
C VAL A 252 7.22 -7.59 3.55
N VAL A 253 6.20 -6.98 4.16
CA VAL A 253 6.36 -5.96 5.21
C VAL A 253 5.97 -6.50 6.59
N ARG A 254 4.85 -7.22 6.69
CA ARG A 254 4.32 -7.70 7.97
C ARG A 254 5.20 -8.76 8.60
N ALA A 255 5.59 -9.80 7.85
CA ALA A 255 6.27 -10.95 8.41
C ALA A 255 7.56 -10.54 9.15
N PRO A 256 8.47 -9.74 8.58
CA PRO A 256 9.65 -9.31 9.32
C PRO A 256 9.32 -8.44 10.54
N LEU A 257 8.28 -7.59 10.47
CA LEU A 257 7.88 -6.73 11.59
C LEU A 257 7.36 -7.52 12.81
N ILE A 258 6.90 -8.75 12.63
CA ILE A 258 6.47 -9.63 13.73
C ILE A 258 7.52 -10.72 14.04
N GLY A 259 8.68 -10.70 13.39
CA GLY A 259 9.74 -11.69 13.62
C GLY A 259 9.62 -12.97 12.80
N ASN A 260 8.84 -12.95 11.72
CA ASN A 260 8.69 -14.08 10.80
C ASN A 260 9.62 -13.96 9.59
N ALA A 261 10.23 -15.08 9.22
CA ALA A 261 11.00 -15.19 7.99
C ALA A 261 10.11 -15.02 6.77
N VAL A 262 10.50 -14.11 5.87
CA VAL A 262 9.82 -13.93 4.60
C VAL A 262 10.30 -14.98 3.61
N SER A 263 9.39 -15.81 3.13
CA SER A 263 9.68 -16.70 2.01
C SER A 263 10.07 -15.91 0.77
N TRP A 264 11.14 -16.34 0.09
CA TRP A 264 11.59 -15.76 -1.18
C TRP A 264 10.48 -15.74 -2.25
N HIS A 265 9.53 -16.67 -2.16
CA HIS A 265 8.37 -16.72 -3.04
C HIS A 265 7.59 -15.40 -3.05
N HIS A 266 7.38 -14.77 -1.89
CA HIS A 266 6.65 -13.50 -1.81
C HIS A 266 7.38 -12.36 -2.54
N TYR A 267 8.70 -12.29 -2.39
CA TYR A 267 9.51 -11.31 -3.13
C TYR A 267 9.49 -11.56 -4.63
N ALA A 268 9.52 -12.82 -5.07
CA ALA A 268 9.45 -13.18 -6.48
C ALA A 268 8.11 -12.77 -7.11
N VAL A 269 6.99 -13.07 -6.44
CA VAL A 269 5.65 -12.70 -6.93
C VAL A 269 5.48 -11.18 -6.96
N VAL A 270 5.83 -10.48 -5.87
CA VAL A 270 5.77 -9.01 -5.83
C VAL A 270 6.69 -8.39 -6.89
N GLY A 271 7.90 -8.92 -7.07
CA GLY A 271 8.84 -8.48 -8.12
C GLY A 271 8.26 -8.67 -9.52
N GLY A 272 7.62 -9.81 -9.79
CA GLY A 272 6.92 -10.08 -11.05
C GLY A 272 5.79 -9.07 -11.30
N ILE A 273 4.94 -8.83 -10.30
CA ILE A 273 3.87 -7.83 -10.38
C ILE A 273 4.45 -6.43 -10.59
N THR A 274 5.59 -6.11 -9.97
CA THR A 274 6.27 -4.82 -10.14
C THR A 274 6.64 -4.61 -11.61
N VAL A 275 7.27 -5.60 -12.24
CA VAL A 275 7.69 -5.52 -13.65
C VAL A 275 6.48 -5.37 -14.58
N VAL A 276 5.46 -6.21 -14.39
CA VAL A 276 4.24 -6.17 -15.22
C VAL A 276 3.48 -4.86 -15.01
N GLY A 277 3.31 -4.42 -13.78
CA GLY A 277 2.61 -3.19 -13.41
C GLY A 277 3.27 -1.95 -14.00
N TRP A 278 4.60 -1.83 -13.89
CA TRP A 278 5.34 -0.73 -14.51
C TRP A 278 5.29 -0.78 -16.05
N ALA A 279 5.35 -1.96 -16.66
CA ALA A 279 5.17 -2.09 -18.11
C ALA A 279 3.79 -1.59 -18.56
N LEU A 280 2.73 -1.96 -17.86
CA LEU A 280 1.37 -1.48 -18.12
C LEU A 280 1.24 0.03 -17.91
N ALA A 281 1.78 0.56 -16.80
CA ALA A 281 1.77 2.00 -16.53
C ALA A 281 2.53 2.78 -17.62
N LEU A 282 3.66 2.29 -18.11
CA LEU A 282 4.42 2.89 -19.21
C LEU A 282 3.64 2.88 -20.52
N VAL A 283 2.91 1.81 -20.82
CA VAL A 283 2.04 1.73 -22.01
C VAL A 283 0.90 2.75 -21.91
N VAL A 284 0.28 2.88 -20.73
CA VAL A 284 -0.78 3.87 -20.48
C VAL A 284 -0.23 5.29 -20.56
N MET A 285 0.92 5.56 -19.96
CA MET A 285 1.62 6.85 -20.04
C MET A 285 1.93 7.21 -21.49
N ARG A 286 2.52 6.29 -22.26
CA ARG A 286 2.81 6.50 -23.69
C ARG A 286 1.55 6.88 -24.47
N ASN A 287 0.42 6.22 -24.23
CA ASN A 287 -0.76 6.39 -25.06
C ASN A 287 -1.64 7.58 -24.64
N TYR A 288 -1.68 7.89 -23.34
CA TYR A 288 -2.74 8.70 -22.76
C TYR A 288 -2.27 9.91 -21.95
N ARG A 289 -0.99 9.99 -21.55
CA ARG A 289 -0.43 11.13 -20.78
C ARG A 289 -0.81 12.49 -21.35
N ALA A 290 -0.64 12.68 -22.66
CA ALA A 290 -0.89 13.97 -23.32
C ALA A 290 -2.38 14.37 -23.36
N ARG A 291 -3.30 13.43 -23.06
CA ARG A 291 -4.75 13.66 -23.06
C ARG A 291 -5.29 13.95 -21.67
N VAL A 292 -4.51 13.68 -20.62
CA VAL A 292 -4.95 13.84 -19.22
C VAL A 292 -5.46 15.26 -18.98
N SER A 293 -4.73 16.30 -19.42
CA SER A 293 -5.15 17.71 -19.25
C SER A 293 -6.47 18.07 -19.92
N TYR A 294 -6.90 17.31 -20.93
CA TYR A 294 -8.20 17.47 -21.60
C TYR A 294 -9.31 16.66 -20.93
N TRP A 295 -8.97 15.54 -20.29
CA TRP A 295 -9.94 14.66 -19.64
C TRP A 295 -10.26 15.03 -18.20
N VAL A 296 -9.35 15.74 -17.52
CA VAL A 296 -9.62 16.31 -16.19
C VAL A 296 -10.60 17.48 -16.29
#